data_AF-A0A151SLW7-F1
#
_entry.id   AF-A0A151SLW7-F1
#
_cell.length_a   1.000
_cell.length_b   1.000
_cell.length_c   1.000
_cell.angle_alpha   90.00
_cell.angle_beta   90.00
_cell.angle_gamma   90.00
#
_symmetry.space_group_name_H-M   'P 1'
#
loop_
_entity.id
_entity.type
_entity.pdbx_description
1 polymer ?
#
loop_
_entity_poly.entity_id
_entity_poly.type
_entity_poly.pdbx_seq_one_letter_code
_entity_poly.pdbx_strand_id
1 'polypeptide(L)'
;MSLSSSDSDSLALFQHQLTPPAGKRQRGRPAGSKNKPKPNALPTTKPAAADESAKFVLIDVPQGADVIESIVELAQREQVSVTILNGSGAGASVTLQHAPRGSTTFTLHGPFSLVSFSGTFVYGGGDGDSPPPRMDFGVNLSNPEGQIFGGVVRGRVVAGEDVKLTVSTFKDPEVYKFRSENGEASY
;
A
#
# COMPACT_ATOMS: atom_id res chain seq x y z
N MET A 1 17.71 38.39 -62.42
CA MET A 1 18.21 38.53 -61.04
C MET A 1 17.05 38.25 -60.09
N SER A 2 17.28 37.41 -59.07
CA SER A 2 16.49 37.14 -57.83
C SER A 2 14.97 36.84 -57.97
N LEU A 3 14.47 35.63 -57.69
CA LEU A 3 14.34 34.83 -56.45
C LEU A 3 12.99 35.01 -55.72
N SER A 4 12.39 33.86 -55.35
CA SER A 4 11.40 33.60 -54.28
C SER A 4 9.99 34.19 -54.47
N SER A 5 8.91 33.66 -53.90
CA SER A 5 8.47 32.34 -53.42
C SER A 5 7.01 32.56 -52.96
N SER A 6 6.26 31.47 -52.83
CA SER A 6 5.14 31.25 -51.89
C SER A 6 3.78 31.94 -52.08
N ASP A 7 2.78 31.06 -51.97
CA ASP A 7 1.42 31.20 -51.47
C ASP A 7 0.34 31.84 -52.35
N SER A 8 -0.66 31.03 -52.73
CA SER A 8 -2.01 31.06 -52.15
C SER A 8 -3.02 30.44 -53.13
N ASP A 9 -3.46 29.20 -52.89
CA ASP A 9 -4.52 28.55 -53.67
C ASP A 9 -5.91 29.07 -53.26
N SER A 10 -6.33 30.09 -53.99
CA SER A 10 -7.64 30.36 -54.61
C SER A 10 -8.90 29.60 -54.17
N LEU A 11 -9.94 30.40 -53.99
CA LEU A 11 -11.33 30.08 -53.67
C LEU A 11 -12.14 29.36 -54.78
N ALA A 12 -13.01 28.46 -54.33
CA ALA A 12 -14.42 28.28 -54.69
C ALA A 12 -14.88 27.66 -56.05
N LEU A 13 -16.05 27.00 -55.93
CA LEU A 13 -17.01 26.50 -56.95
C LEU A 13 -16.63 25.13 -57.55
N PHE A 14 -17.49 24.09 -57.57
CA PHE A 14 -18.86 24.07 -58.04
C PHE A 14 -19.72 22.95 -57.40
N GLN A 15 -20.95 23.38 -57.11
CA GLN A 15 -22.23 22.69 -56.95
C GLN A 15 -22.45 21.45 -57.84
N HIS A 16 -23.16 20.43 -57.31
CA HIS A 16 -24.30 19.78 -57.98
C HIS A 16 -25.25 19.17 -56.94
N GLN A 17 -26.53 19.54 -57.07
CA GLN A 17 -27.70 19.09 -56.31
C GLN A 17 -28.03 17.61 -56.60
N LEU A 18 -28.79 16.96 -55.71
CA LEU A 18 -30.01 16.16 -56.00
C LEU A 18 -30.69 15.73 -54.67
N THR A 19 -31.99 16.02 -54.50
CA THR A 19 -32.91 15.45 -53.48
C THR A 19 -34.17 14.91 -54.19
N PRO A 20 -35.04 14.11 -53.55
CA PRO A 20 -34.90 12.77 -52.94
C PRO A 20 -35.82 11.73 -53.66
N PRO A 21 -35.95 10.48 -53.15
CA PRO A 21 -37.31 10.10 -52.73
C PRO A 21 -37.37 9.40 -51.38
N ALA A 22 -38.53 9.59 -50.74
CA ALA A 22 -38.89 9.05 -49.44
C ALA A 22 -38.98 7.52 -49.44
N GLY A 23 -38.35 6.90 -48.45
CA GLY A 23 -38.53 5.48 -48.11
C GLY A 23 -38.33 5.30 -46.62
N LYS A 24 -39.42 5.12 -45.88
CA LYS A 24 -39.41 4.82 -44.44
C LYS A 24 -38.65 3.51 -44.20
N ARG A 25 -37.71 3.48 -43.24
CA ARG A 25 -37.58 2.36 -42.29
C ARG A 25 -36.72 2.71 -41.07
N GLN A 26 -37.23 2.22 -39.96
CA GLN A 26 -36.84 2.52 -38.59
C GLN A 26 -35.53 1.85 -38.18
N ARG A 27 -34.84 2.56 -37.28
CA ARG A 27 -33.89 2.12 -36.24
C ARG A 27 -33.77 0.60 -35.99
N GLY A 28 -32.53 0.16 -35.84
CA GLY A 28 -32.20 -0.97 -34.97
C GLY A 28 -31.16 -1.92 -35.54
N ARG A 29 -30.08 -2.11 -34.78
CA ARG A 29 -29.02 -3.13 -34.91
C ARG A 29 -29.60 -4.48 -35.41
N PRO A 30 -28.88 -5.22 -36.29
CA PRO A 30 -29.32 -6.53 -36.76
C PRO A 30 -29.68 -7.46 -35.61
N ALA A 31 -30.85 -8.11 -35.70
CA ALA A 31 -31.28 -9.13 -34.75
C ALA A 31 -30.48 -10.42 -35.00
N GLY A 32 -29.38 -10.61 -34.27
CA GLY A 32 -28.67 -11.88 -34.31
C GLY A 32 -27.24 -11.85 -33.79
N SER A 33 -27.08 -11.81 -32.47
CA SER A 33 -25.93 -12.44 -31.81
C SER A 33 -26.47 -13.34 -30.71
N LYS A 34 -26.67 -14.62 -31.03
CA LYS A 34 -26.97 -15.67 -30.04
C LYS A 34 -25.68 -16.36 -29.58
N ASN A 35 -24.61 -15.61 -29.32
CA ASN A 35 -23.55 -16.11 -28.46
C ASN A 35 -23.85 -15.67 -27.03
N LYS A 36 -24.67 -16.47 -26.34
CA LYS A 36 -24.62 -16.44 -24.87
C LYS A 36 -23.20 -16.86 -24.50
N PRO A 37 -22.41 -16.02 -23.80
CA PRO A 37 -21.17 -16.51 -23.22
C PRO A 37 -21.55 -17.65 -22.28
N LYS A 38 -21.05 -18.85 -22.54
CA LYS A 38 -21.10 -19.93 -21.56
C LYS A 38 -20.34 -19.40 -20.34
N PRO A 39 -20.92 -19.36 -19.13
CA PRO A 39 -20.10 -19.14 -17.95
C PRO A 39 -19.16 -20.35 -17.89
N ASN A 40 -17.86 -20.10 -18.06
CA ASN A 40 -16.84 -21.08 -17.71
C ASN A 40 -16.93 -21.26 -16.20
N ALA A 41 -17.78 -22.20 -15.78
CA ALA A 41 -17.70 -22.78 -14.45
C ALA A 41 -16.47 -23.68 -14.44
N LEU A 42 -15.29 -23.05 -14.35
CA LEU A 42 -14.18 -23.72 -13.68
C LEU A 42 -14.69 -24.09 -12.29
N PRO A 43 -14.55 -25.33 -11.83
CA PRO A 43 -14.70 -25.60 -10.42
C PRO A 43 -13.56 -24.84 -9.74
N THR A 44 -13.84 -23.60 -9.33
CA THR A 44 -13.16 -23.03 -8.18
C THR A 44 -13.60 -23.88 -7.02
N THR A 45 -12.89 -24.99 -6.80
CA THR A 45 -12.69 -25.49 -5.45
C THR A 45 -12.18 -24.30 -4.67
N LYS A 46 -13.09 -23.53 -4.04
CA LYS A 46 -12.69 -22.64 -2.97
C LYS A 46 -11.92 -23.55 -2.02
N PRO A 47 -10.63 -23.30 -1.76
CA PRO A 47 -10.01 -23.97 -0.63
C PRO A 47 -10.91 -23.64 0.55
N ALA A 48 -11.24 -24.63 1.36
CA ALA A 48 -12.02 -24.44 2.59
C ALA A 48 -11.30 -23.55 3.63
N ALA A 49 -10.24 -22.85 3.24
CA ALA A 49 -9.34 -22.02 4.04
C ALA A 49 -9.42 -20.52 3.70
N ALA A 50 -10.48 -20.05 3.03
CA ALA A 50 -10.62 -18.62 2.69
C ALA A 50 -10.76 -17.70 3.92
N ASP A 51 -11.05 -18.27 5.11
CA ASP A 51 -11.09 -17.53 6.38
C ASP A 51 -9.75 -17.56 7.14
N GLU A 52 -8.79 -18.38 6.69
CA GLU A 52 -7.44 -18.52 7.28
C GLU A 52 -6.35 -17.87 6.41
N SER A 53 -6.69 -17.41 5.20
CA SER A 53 -5.74 -16.73 4.32
C SER A 53 -5.48 -15.29 4.76
N ALA A 54 -4.21 -14.87 4.69
CA ALA A 54 -3.80 -13.51 4.99
C ALA A 54 -4.57 -12.47 4.15
N LYS A 55 -4.99 -11.36 4.77
CA LYS A 55 -5.65 -10.24 4.06
C LYS A 55 -4.69 -9.06 3.93
N PHE A 56 -4.62 -8.47 2.74
CA PHE A 56 -3.85 -7.25 2.52
C PHE A 56 -4.73 -6.02 2.71
N VAL A 57 -4.26 -5.07 3.52
CA VAL A 57 -4.97 -3.82 3.84
C VAL A 57 -4.01 -2.64 3.67
N LEU A 58 -4.53 -1.52 3.17
CA LEU A 58 -3.83 -0.25 3.21
C LEU A 58 -4.38 0.57 4.39
N ILE A 59 -3.48 1.11 5.20
CA ILE A 59 -3.82 1.97 6.32
C ILE A 59 -3.25 3.36 6.01
N ASP A 60 -4.12 4.36 5.99
CA ASP A 60 -3.70 5.76 5.97
C ASP A 60 -3.75 6.28 7.41
N VAL A 61 -2.59 6.63 7.96
CA VAL A 61 -2.45 7.23 9.29
C VAL A 61 -2.36 8.74 9.12
N PRO A 62 -3.31 9.51 9.66
CA PRO A 62 -3.36 10.96 9.46
C PRO A 62 -2.24 11.68 10.20
N GLN A 63 -1.91 12.89 9.73
CA GLN A 63 -1.00 13.79 10.44
C GLN A 63 -1.33 13.93 11.93
N GLY A 64 -0.30 13.84 12.77
CA GLY A 64 -0.39 13.98 14.23
C GLY A 64 -0.79 12.71 14.97
N ALA A 65 -1.27 11.67 14.28
CA ALA A 65 -1.59 10.39 14.90
C ALA A 65 -0.32 9.55 15.15
N ASP A 66 -0.43 8.63 16.11
CA ASP A 66 0.61 7.62 16.35
C ASP A 66 0.38 6.40 15.44
N VAL A 67 1.38 6.08 14.63
CA VAL A 67 1.39 4.96 13.69
C VAL A 67 1.29 3.63 14.45
N ILE A 68 1.96 3.50 15.59
CA ILE A 68 1.93 2.26 16.39
C ILE A 68 0.55 2.05 16.98
N GLU A 69 -0.05 3.11 17.54
CA GLU A 69 -1.41 3.07 18.09
C GLU A 69 -2.42 2.68 17.00
N SER A 70 -2.33 3.27 15.82
CA SER A 70 -3.21 2.95 14.68
C SER A 70 -3.13 1.46 14.27
N ILE A 71 -1.93 0.86 14.31
CA ILE A 71 -1.74 -0.58 14.03
C ILE A 71 -2.37 -1.43 15.14
N VAL A 72 -2.15 -1.05 16.40
CA VAL A 72 -2.69 -1.76 17.56
C VAL A 72 -4.21 -1.72 17.58
N GLU A 73 -4.80 -0.56 17.29
CA GLU A 73 -6.26 -0.39 17.19
C GLU A 73 -6.85 -1.26 16.09
N LEU A 74 -6.23 -1.31 14.90
CA LEU A 74 -6.67 -2.22 13.84
C LEU A 74 -6.62 -3.68 14.30
N ALA A 75 -5.50 -4.09 14.90
CA ALA A 75 -5.29 -5.46 15.38
C ALA A 75 -6.31 -5.85 16.44
N GLN A 76 -6.61 -4.95 17.38
CA GLN A 76 -7.61 -5.17 18.43
C GLN A 76 -9.02 -5.21 17.87
N ARG A 77 -9.39 -4.26 17.01
CA ARG A 77 -10.73 -4.16 16.42
C ARG A 77 -11.09 -5.39 15.60
N GLU A 78 -10.15 -5.89 14.82
CA GLU A 78 -10.36 -7.06 13.95
C GLU A 78 -9.96 -8.38 14.61
N GLN A 79 -9.37 -8.34 15.81
CA GLN A 79 -8.80 -9.49 16.53
C GLN A 79 -7.81 -10.29 15.65
N VAL A 80 -6.89 -9.58 15.00
CA VAL A 80 -5.89 -10.16 14.09
C VAL A 80 -4.48 -9.72 14.46
N SER A 81 -3.51 -10.57 14.13
CA SER A 81 -2.11 -10.14 14.06
C SER A 81 -1.84 -9.41 12.75
N VAL A 82 -0.90 -8.46 12.76
CA VAL A 82 -0.60 -7.57 11.64
C VAL A 82 0.88 -7.61 11.34
N THR A 83 1.24 -7.86 10.07
CA THR A 83 2.59 -7.66 9.55
C THR A 83 2.58 -6.47 8.60
N ILE A 84 3.42 -5.49 8.89
CA ILE A 84 3.66 -4.35 8.01
C ILE A 84 4.70 -4.78 6.98
N LEU A 85 4.27 -4.80 5.72
CA LEU A 85 5.12 -5.13 4.58
C LEU A 85 5.98 -3.94 4.19
N ASN A 86 5.39 -2.75 4.22
CA ASN A 86 6.07 -1.49 4.06
C ASN A 86 5.23 -0.34 4.65
N GLY A 87 5.87 0.78 4.91
CA GLY A 87 5.22 2.05 5.19
C GLY A 87 6.07 3.21 4.68
N SER A 88 5.42 4.28 4.25
CA SER A 88 6.08 5.51 3.79
C SER A 88 5.24 6.75 4.08
N GLY A 89 5.90 7.90 4.22
CA GLY A 89 5.26 9.18 4.54
C GLY A 89 6.26 10.12 5.23
N ALA A 90 5.76 11.08 5.99
CA ALA A 90 6.61 11.94 6.82
C ALA A 90 6.31 11.68 8.31
N GLY A 91 7.34 11.70 9.14
CA GLY A 91 7.21 11.62 10.59
C GLY A 91 7.67 12.89 11.30
N ALA A 92 7.05 13.18 12.43
CA ALA A 92 7.34 14.31 13.30
C ALA A 92 8.24 13.92 14.49
N SER A 93 8.00 12.73 15.04
CA SER A 93 8.79 12.20 16.17
C SER A 93 8.79 10.68 16.16
N VAL A 94 9.97 10.07 16.31
CA VAL A 94 10.13 8.62 16.32
C VAL A 94 11.10 8.20 17.43
N THR A 95 10.68 7.25 18.25
CA THR A 95 11.50 6.70 19.35
C THR A 95 12.13 5.35 18.95
N LEU A 96 13.46 5.34 18.83
CA LEU A 96 14.25 4.19 18.36
C LEU A 96 15.19 3.65 19.42
N GLN A 97 15.49 2.36 19.29
CA GLN A 97 16.61 1.70 19.93
C GLN A 97 17.62 1.28 18.86
N HIS A 98 18.87 1.70 19.02
CA HIS A 98 19.95 1.42 18.09
C HIS A 98 20.83 0.28 18.63
N ALA A 99 20.65 -0.92 18.06
CA ALA A 99 21.31 -2.14 18.52
C ALA A 99 22.86 -2.06 18.63
N PRO A 100 23.59 -1.37 17.73
CA PRO A 100 25.05 -1.24 17.85
C PRO A 100 25.56 -0.41 19.05
N ARG A 101 24.71 0.40 19.70
CA ARG A 101 25.11 1.27 20.84
C ARG A 101 24.49 0.83 22.17
N GLY A 102 24.06 -0.43 22.28
CA GLY A 102 23.41 -0.99 23.47
C GLY A 102 21.90 -0.78 23.51
N SER A 103 21.26 -1.09 24.63
CA SER A 103 19.80 -1.05 24.80
C SER A 103 19.22 0.37 24.94
N THR A 104 20.02 1.42 24.71
CA THR A 104 19.62 2.81 24.87
C THR A 104 18.60 3.23 23.82
N THR A 105 17.49 3.79 24.28
CA THR A 105 16.43 4.34 23.44
C THR A 105 16.63 5.85 23.31
N PHE A 106 16.44 6.41 22.12
CA PHE A 106 16.46 7.85 21.87
C PHE A 106 15.30 8.25 20.95
N THR A 107 14.89 9.52 21.03
CA THR A 107 13.82 10.06 20.20
C THR A 107 14.39 11.04 19.20
N LEU A 108 14.08 10.82 17.94
CA LEU A 108 14.36 11.76 16.85
C LEU A 108 13.16 12.68 16.66
N HIS A 109 13.44 13.96 16.46
CA HIS A 109 12.45 15.00 16.19
C HIS A 109 12.85 15.73 14.91
N GLY A 110 11.87 16.06 14.07
CA GLY A 110 12.07 16.89 12.89
C GLY A 110 10.80 16.88 12.03
N PRO A 111 10.87 17.41 10.81
CA PRO A 111 10.34 16.66 9.69
C PRO A 111 11.40 15.66 9.23
N PHE A 112 11.03 14.39 9.10
CA PHE A 112 11.84 13.38 8.43
C PHE A 112 10.95 12.55 7.50
N SER A 113 11.51 12.09 6.40
CA SER A 113 10.83 11.15 5.50
C SER A 113 10.96 9.75 6.08
N LEU A 114 9.84 9.07 6.22
CA LEU A 114 9.79 7.66 6.55
C LEU A 114 10.00 6.88 5.24
N VAL A 115 11.22 6.34 5.07
CA VAL A 115 11.66 5.68 3.85
C VAL A 115 11.17 4.23 3.81
N SER A 116 11.23 3.55 4.96
CA SER A 116 10.64 2.22 5.12
C SER A 116 10.23 1.98 6.57
N PHE A 117 9.10 1.32 6.74
CA PHE A 117 8.59 0.84 8.03
C PHE A 117 8.09 -0.59 7.84
N SER A 118 8.59 -1.53 8.63
CA SER A 118 8.21 -2.93 8.52
C SER A 118 8.23 -3.59 9.88
N GLY A 119 7.59 -4.74 10.00
CA GLY A 119 7.60 -5.50 11.25
C GLY A 119 6.26 -6.14 11.54
N THR A 120 6.10 -6.69 12.73
CA THR A 120 4.91 -7.46 13.10
C THR A 120 4.41 -7.11 14.49
N PHE A 121 3.10 -6.99 14.61
CA PHE A 121 2.35 -7.00 15.84
C PHE A 121 1.56 -8.30 15.94
N VAL A 122 1.81 -9.08 16.99
CA VAL A 122 1.08 -10.31 17.28
C VAL A 122 0.01 -9.98 18.30
N TYR A 123 -1.25 -10.12 17.89
CA TYR A 123 -2.39 -9.94 18.79
C TYR A 123 -2.39 -11.07 19.82
N GLY A 124 -2.33 -10.68 21.09
CA GLY A 124 -2.11 -11.60 22.20
C GLY A 124 -3.37 -12.22 22.77
N GLY A 125 -4.48 -12.35 22.03
CA GLY A 125 -5.76 -12.89 22.51
C GLY A 125 -6.41 -12.11 23.66
N GLY A 126 -7.71 -12.31 23.90
CA GLY A 126 -8.43 -11.69 25.02
C GLY A 126 -8.63 -12.61 26.23
N ASP A 127 -8.33 -13.91 26.06
CA ASP A 127 -8.55 -14.93 27.07
C ASP A 127 -7.26 -15.12 27.90
N GLY A 128 -7.37 -15.16 29.22
CA GLY A 128 -6.24 -15.02 30.15
C GLY A 128 -5.08 -16.02 30.08
N ASP A 129 -5.07 -16.93 29.11
CA ASP A 129 -3.99 -17.91 28.85
C ASP A 129 -3.11 -17.52 27.64
N SER A 130 -3.49 -16.49 26.86
CA SER A 130 -2.75 -16.09 25.69
C SER A 130 -1.51 -15.23 26.03
N PRO A 131 -0.37 -15.43 25.32
CA PRO A 131 0.84 -14.65 25.56
C PRO A 131 0.59 -13.15 25.39
N PRO A 132 1.28 -12.28 26.16
CA PRO A 132 1.12 -10.83 26.02
C PRO A 132 1.43 -10.40 24.57
N PRO A 133 0.75 -9.35 24.06
CA PRO A 133 0.98 -8.83 22.73
C PRO A 133 2.46 -8.53 22.50
N ARG A 134 2.98 -8.90 21.33
CA ARG A 134 4.38 -8.68 20.96
C ARG A 134 4.45 -7.77 19.76
N MET A 135 5.34 -6.79 19.79
CA MET A 135 5.62 -5.92 18.67
C MET A 135 7.11 -5.92 18.36
N ASP A 136 7.43 -5.98 17.08
CA ASP A 136 8.79 -5.79 16.58
C ASP A 136 8.71 -5.04 15.25
N PHE A 137 9.01 -3.74 15.31
CA PHE A 137 8.96 -2.85 14.15
C PHE A 137 10.34 -2.24 13.92
N GLY A 138 10.77 -2.27 12.68
CA GLY A 138 11.95 -1.57 12.18
C GLY A 138 11.54 -0.38 11.32
N VAL A 139 12.35 0.66 11.34
CA VAL A 139 12.12 1.84 10.51
C VAL A 139 13.44 2.43 10.04
N ASN A 140 13.43 2.97 8.82
CA ASN A 140 14.48 3.81 8.27
C ASN A 140 13.89 5.19 7.91
N LEU A 141 14.59 6.23 8.35
CA LEU A 141 14.19 7.62 8.22
C LEU A 141 15.27 8.38 7.45
N SER A 142 14.89 9.37 6.64
CA SER A 142 15.83 10.33 6.07
C SER A 142 15.49 11.76 6.45
N ASN A 143 16.53 12.57 6.70
CA ASN A 143 16.36 14.01 6.83
C ASN A 143 16.47 14.71 5.45
N PRO A 144 16.12 15.99 5.34
CA PRO A 144 16.27 16.77 4.11
C PRO A 144 17.70 16.83 3.57
N GLU A 145 18.71 16.63 4.43
CA GLU A 145 20.13 16.57 4.07
C GLU A 145 20.54 15.23 3.44
N GLY A 146 19.62 14.25 3.36
CA GLY A 146 19.86 12.94 2.76
C GLY A 146 20.56 11.92 3.67
N GLN A 147 20.70 12.21 4.97
CA GLN A 147 21.23 11.27 5.96
C GLN A 147 20.14 10.27 6.35
N ILE A 148 20.53 8.99 6.53
CA ILE A 148 19.60 7.91 6.90
C ILE A 148 19.84 7.48 8.36
N PHE A 149 18.75 7.36 9.11
CA PHE A 149 18.72 6.84 10.47
C PHE A 149 17.83 5.61 10.52
N GLY A 150 18.33 4.52 11.11
CA GLY A 150 17.59 3.25 11.19
C GLY A 150 17.63 2.65 12.58
N GLY A 151 16.60 1.90 12.94
CA GLY A 151 16.56 1.19 14.21
C GLY A 151 15.25 0.46 14.46
N VAL A 152 15.19 -0.16 15.65
CA VAL A 152 13.97 -0.81 16.13
C VAL A 152 13.13 0.21 16.89
N VAL A 153 11.84 0.27 16.61
CA VAL A 153 10.91 1.16 17.29
C VAL A 153 10.65 0.63 18.70
N ARG A 154 10.86 1.48 19.71
CA ARG A 154 10.61 1.17 21.13
C ARG A 154 9.68 2.17 21.82
N GLY A 155 9.03 3.01 21.05
CA GLY A 155 8.07 3.99 21.53
C GLY A 155 7.20 4.52 20.40
N ARG A 156 6.83 5.80 20.49
CA ARG A 156 5.88 6.42 19.57
C ARG A 156 6.50 6.70 18.20
N VAL A 157 5.64 6.69 17.18
CA VAL A 157 5.95 7.10 15.82
C VAL A 157 4.83 8.05 15.39
N VAL A 158 5.06 9.35 15.55
CA VAL A 158 4.07 10.39 15.26
C VAL A 158 4.19 10.80 13.80
N ALA A 159 3.08 10.71 13.07
CA ALA A 159 2.95 11.13 11.68
C ALA A 159 3.11 12.65 11.55
N GLY A 160 4.07 13.09 10.73
CA GLY A 160 4.27 14.51 10.39
C GLY A 160 3.41 14.96 9.22
N GLU A 161 3.08 14.04 8.33
CA GLU A 161 2.04 14.09 7.29
C GLU A 161 1.38 12.71 7.20
N ASP A 162 0.44 12.50 6.28
CA ASP A 162 -0.19 11.20 6.10
C ASP A 162 0.85 10.09 5.84
N VAL A 163 0.84 9.06 6.67
CA VAL A 163 1.69 7.87 6.55
C VAL A 163 0.86 6.73 5.99
N LYS A 164 1.29 6.13 4.89
CA LYS A 164 0.63 4.98 4.27
C LYS A 164 1.34 3.70 4.68
N LEU A 165 0.58 2.73 5.16
CA LEU A 165 1.09 1.39 5.49
C LEU A 165 0.43 0.36 4.57
N THR A 166 1.24 -0.55 4.06
CA THR A 166 0.75 -1.78 3.43
C THR A 166 0.93 -2.92 4.40
N VAL A 167 -0.17 -3.55 4.79
CA VAL A 167 -0.20 -4.55 5.84
C VAL A 167 -0.80 -5.86 5.37
N SER A 168 -0.39 -6.95 6.02
CA SER A 168 -1.00 -8.26 5.92
C SER A 168 -1.53 -8.67 7.29
N THR A 169 -2.78 -9.13 7.37
CA THR A 169 -3.42 -9.54 8.62
C THR A 169 -3.63 -11.05 8.67
N PHE A 170 -3.43 -11.64 9.84
CA PHE A 170 -3.55 -13.09 10.08
C PHE A 170 -4.37 -13.34 11.34
N LYS A 171 -5.29 -14.32 11.29
CA LYS A 171 -5.91 -14.88 12.48
C LYS A 171 -5.02 -16.01 13.00
N ASP A 172 -4.88 -16.11 14.32
CA ASP A 172 -4.19 -17.20 15.03
C ASP A 172 -2.85 -17.65 14.39
N PRO A 173 -1.88 -16.73 14.16
CA PRO A 173 -0.64 -17.10 13.50
C PRO A 173 0.26 -17.95 14.40
N GLU A 174 0.84 -19.01 13.82
CA GLU A 174 1.97 -19.70 14.43
C GLU A 174 3.27 -18.90 14.21
N VAL A 175 3.92 -18.47 15.29
CA VAL A 175 5.14 -17.66 15.24
C VAL A 175 6.36 -18.50 15.57
N TYR A 176 7.19 -18.75 14.57
CA TYR A 176 8.45 -19.45 14.71
C TYR A 176 9.60 -18.46 14.94
N LYS A 177 10.43 -18.73 15.96
CA LYS A 177 11.65 -17.96 16.22
C LYS A 177 12.86 -18.84 16.00
N PHE A 178 13.65 -18.51 14.99
CA PHE A 178 14.96 -19.12 14.80
C PHE A 178 15.98 -18.35 15.64
N ARG A 179 16.66 -19.05 16.55
CA ARG A 179 17.86 -18.50 17.19
C ARG A 179 18.99 -18.59 16.18
N SER A 180 19.71 -17.49 15.96
CA SER A 180 20.98 -17.56 15.27
C SER A 180 21.98 -18.23 16.22
N GLU A 181 22.37 -19.46 15.92
CA GLU A 181 23.63 -20.00 16.39
C GLU A 181 24.72 -19.22 15.66
N ASN A 182 25.30 -18.23 16.34
CA ASN A 182 26.70 -17.81 16.23
C ASN A 182 26.88 -16.53 17.04
N GLY A 183 27.36 -16.70 18.26
CA GLY A 183 28.13 -15.68 18.93
C GLY A 183 29.51 -15.62 18.31
N GLU A 184 29.68 -14.82 17.27
CA GLU A 184 31.01 -14.36 16.87
C GLU A 184 30.90 -12.92 16.40
N ALA A 185 31.22 -12.00 17.31
CA ALA A 185 31.60 -10.65 16.93
C ALA A 185 32.90 -10.76 16.11
N SER A 186 32.93 -10.19 14.91
CA SER A 186 34.18 -10.00 14.16
C SER A 186 34.07 -8.84 13.18
N TYR A 187 34.80 -7.79 13.55
CA TYR A 187 35.25 -6.56 12.88
C TYR A 187 34.23 -5.53 12.41
#